data_AF-A0A5E4LC53-F1
#
_entry.id   AF-A0A5E4LC53-F1
#
_cell.length_a   1.000
_cell.length_b   1.000
_cell.length_c   1.000
_cell.angle_alpha   90.00
_cell.angle_beta   90.00
_cell.angle_gamma   90.00
#
_symmetry.space_group_name_H-M   'P 1'
#
loop_
_entity.id
_entity.type
_entity.pdbx_description
1 polymer ?
#
loop_
_entity_poly.entity_id
_entity_poly.type
_entity_poly.pdbx_seq_one_letter_code
_entity_poly.pdbx_strand_id
1 'polypeptide(L)'
;MLAGFLRLRIPGSSHRSEIGSSSSIIRELHVYGQEAAIGEQDAAKQQHKGLGMKLLAEAEEITKKEFGLSKICVISGPGARGYYRKHGYLLNGPYMAKKV
;
A
#
# COMPACT_ATOMS: atom_id res chain seq x y z
N MET A 1 -11.93 2.16 -17.83
CA MET A 1 -11.91 2.89 -16.54
C MET A 1 -10.84 2.26 -15.66
N LEU A 2 -9.93 3.06 -15.09
CA LEU A 2 -8.95 2.57 -14.11
C LEU A 2 -9.61 2.61 -12.73
N ALA A 3 -9.74 1.47 -12.06
CA ALA A 3 -10.39 1.38 -10.74
C ALA A 3 -9.43 1.67 -9.57
N GLY A 4 -8.13 1.55 -9.79
CA GLY A 4 -7.09 1.88 -8.83
C GLY A 4 -5.71 1.47 -9.34
N PHE A 5 -4.67 1.94 -8.67
CA PHE A 5 -3.28 1.58 -8.96
C PHE A 5 -2.42 1.61 -7.70
N LEU A 6 -1.25 0.97 -7.78
CA LEU A 6 -0.22 0.99 -6.76
C LEU A 6 1.13 1.23 -7.43
N ARG A 7 1.98 2.06 -6.82
CA ARG A 7 3.36 2.31 -7.28
C ARG A 7 4.37 1.64 -6.36
N LEU A 8 4.86 0.47 -6.78
CA LEU A 8 5.93 -0.26 -6.11
C LEU A 8 7.28 0.20 -6.66
N ARG A 9 8.27 0.43 -5.79
CA ARG A 9 9.64 0.76 -6.16
C ARG A 9 10.61 -0.18 -5.43
N ILE A 10 11.62 -0.64 -6.16
CA ILE A 10 12.78 -1.36 -5.63
C ILE A 10 13.95 -0.36 -5.57
N PRO A 11 14.29 0.18 -4.39
CA PRO A 11 15.25 1.28 -4.29
C PRO A 11 16.71 0.86 -4.47
N GLY A 12 17.06 -0.40 -4.17
CA GLY A 12 18.45 -0.90 -4.15
C GLY A 12 19.25 -0.38 -2.95
N SER A 13 19.39 0.94 -2.83
CA SER A 13 19.97 1.63 -1.67
C SER A 13 19.11 2.84 -1.25
N SER A 14 19.19 3.21 0.03
CA SER A 14 18.43 4.33 0.59
C SER A 14 19.23 5.02 1.69
N HIS A 15 19.08 6.33 1.82
CA HIS A 15 19.63 7.11 2.93
C HIS A 15 18.82 6.96 4.23
N ARG A 16 17.65 6.31 4.16
CA ARG A 16 16.75 6.07 5.28
C ARG A 16 17.02 4.70 5.86
N SER A 17 17.38 4.63 7.15
CA SER A 17 17.67 3.37 7.84
C SER A 17 16.47 2.42 7.88
N GLU A 18 15.25 2.95 7.76
CA GLU A 18 14.03 2.14 7.71
C GLU A 18 13.89 1.37 6.39
N ILE A 19 14.59 1.77 5.33
CA ILE A 19 14.55 1.15 4.00
C ILE A 19 15.93 0.54 3.72
N GLY A 20 16.05 -0.77 3.90
CA GLY A 20 17.29 -1.49 3.64
C GLY A 20 17.41 -2.03 2.22
N SER A 21 18.52 -2.72 1.95
CA SER A 21 18.74 -3.46 0.69
C SER A 21 17.73 -4.58 0.46
N SER A 22 17.12 -5.10 1.54
CA SER A 22 16.09 -6.14 1.50
C SER A 22 14.66 -5.59 1.54
N SER A 23 14.45 -4.32 1.17
CA SER A 23 13.15 -3.63 1.31
C SER A 23 12.64 -3.06 -0.02
N SER A 24 11.36 -3.26 -0.31
CA SER A 24 10.62 -2.51 -1.33
C SER A 24 9.84 -1.34 -0.70
N ILE A 25 9.40 -0.39 -1.53
CA ILE A 25 8.57 0.73 -1.08
C ILE A 25 7.36 0.95 -1.99
N ILE A 26 6.18 0.95 -1.39
CA ILE A 26 4.94 1.45 -1.97
C ILE A 26 4.93 2.97 -1.78
N ARG A 27 5.08 3.69 -2.89
CA ARG A 27 5.08 5.16 -2.90
C ARG A 27 3.70 5.76 -2.94
N GLU A 28 2.74 5.00 -3.49
CA GLU A 28 1.38 5.43 -3.69
C GLU A 28 0.47 4.21 -3.80
N LEU A 29 -0.69 4.27 -3.15
CA LEU A 29 -1.81 3.38 -3.36
C LEU A 29 -3.03 4.28 -3.54
N HIS A 30 -3.67 4.19 -4.70
CA HIS A 30 -4.85 4.95 -5.01
C HIS A 30 -5.94 4.02 -5.52
N VAL A 31 -7.11 4.07 -4.89
CA VAL A 31 -8.31 3.37 -5.37
C VAL A 31 -9.34 4.45 -5.66
N TYR A 32 -9.77 4.53 -6.91
CA TYR A 32 -10.77 5.51 -7.30
C TYR A 32 -12.10 5.12 -6.65
N GLY A 33 -12.66 6.03 -5.86
CA GLY A 33 -14.09 6.05 -5.57
C GLY A 33 -14.75 7.11 -6.45
N GLN A 34 -16.03 6.97 -6.76
CA GLN A 34 -16.77 8.12 -7.27
C GLN A 34 -16.83 9.17 -6.14
N GLU A 35 -16.61 10.45 -6.47
CA GLU A 35 -16.89 11.58 -5.59
C GLU A 35 -18.37 11.50 -5.22
N ALA A 36 -18.68 10.90 -4.07
CA ALA A 36 -20.05 10.80 -3.61
C ALA A 36 -20.52 12.23 -3.31
N ALA A 37 -21.49 12.72 -4.09
CA ALA A 37 -22.37 13.77 -3.61
C ALA A 37 -22.93 13.31 -2.27
N ILE A 38 -22.80 14.15 -1.25
CA ILE A 38 -23.16 13.82 0.13
C ILE A 38 -24.65 13.45 0.16
N GLY A 39 -24.99 12.17 0.38
CA GLY A 39 -26.38 11.75 0.62
C GLY A 39 -26.75 10.33 0.19
N GLU A 40 -26.11 9.77 -0.84
CA GLU A 40 -26.48 8.44 -1.34
C GLU A 40 -25.54 7.35 -0.80
N GLN A 41 -26.11 6.29 -0.22
CA GLN A 41 -25.35 5.08 0.11
C GLN A 41 -25.03 4.34 -1.20
N ASP A 42 -23.99 4.79 -1.89
CA ASP A 42 -23.66 4.40 -3.25
C ASP A 42 -23.19 2.94 -3.40
N ALA A 43 -23.88 2.18 -4.25
CA ALA A 43 -23.47 0.87 -4.76
C ALA A 43 -22.05 0.87 -5.37
N ALA A 44 -21.57 2.01 -5.87
CA ALA A 44 -20.22 2.19 -6.41
C ALA A 44 -19.10 2.10 -5.34
N LYS A 45 -19.35 2.53 -4.09
CA LYS A 45 -18.40 2.31 -2.97
C LYS A 45 -18.22 0.83 -2.66
N GLN A 46 -19.23 0.00 -2.93
CA GLN A 46 -19.10 -1.45 -2.82
C GLN A 46 -18.31 -2.05 -3.98
N GLN A 47 -18.41 -1.47 -5.18
CA GLN A 47 -17.80 -2.01 -6.40
C GLN A 47 -16.27 -2.10 -6.33
N HIS A 48 -15.60 -1.20 -5.62
CA HIS A 48 -14.13 -1.22 -5.47
C HIS A 48 -13.67 -1.63 -4.05
N LYS A 49 -14.61 -2.09 -3.22
CA LYS A 49 -14.32 -2.56 -1.87
C LYS A 49 -13.35 -3.75 -1.94
N GLY A 50 -12.19 -3.60 -1.32
CA GLY A 50 -11.15 -4.63 -1.29
C GLY A 50 -10.13 -4.58 -2.43
N LEU A 51 -10.29 -3.71 -3.45
CA LEU A 51 -9.29 -3.57 -4.51
C LEU A 51 -7.92 -3.14 -3.96
N GLY A 52 -7.91 -2.17 -3.01
CA GLY A 52 -6.67 -1.75 -2.36
C GLY A 52 -5.96 -2.87 -1.62
N MET A 53 -6.71 -3.80 -1.01
CA MET A 53 -6.15 -4.96 -0.33
C MET A 53 -5.54 -5.95 -1.33
N LYS A 54 -6.20 -6.17 -2.48
CA LYS A 54 -5.67 -7.02 -3.55
C LYS A 54 -4.38 -6.44 -4.12
N LEU A 55 -4.33 -5.12 -4.36
CA LEU A 55 -3.12 -4.44 -4.83
C LEU A 55 -1.96 -4.55 -3.81
N LEU A 56 -2.25 -4.44 -2.51
CA LEU A 56 -1.25 -4.64 -1.47
C LEU A 56 -0.73 -6.08 -1.45
N ALA A 57 -1.62 -7.07 -1.48
CA ALA A 57 -1.23 -8.48 -1.50
C ALA A 57 -0.34 -8.81 -2.72
N GLU A 58 -0.70 -8.30 -3.89
CA GLU A 58 0.10 -8.48 -5.10
C GLU A 58 1.49 -7.82 -4.96
N ALA A 59 1.56 -6.60 -4.40
CA ALA A 59 2.84 -5.94 -4.17
C ALA A 59 3.73 -6.68 -3.17
N GLU A 60 3.13 -7.31 -2.14
CA GLU A 60 3.83 -8.17 -1.19
C GLU A 60 4.40 -9.42 -1.89
N GLU A 61 3.60 -10.07 -2.73
CA GLU A 61 4.02 -11.24 -3.50
C GLU A 61 5.14 -10.92 -4.50
N ILE A 62 5.02 -9.83 -5.27
CA ILE A 62 6.07 -9.35 -6.18
C ILE A 62 7.38 -9.06 -5.41
N THR A 63 7.27 -8.36 -4.28
CA THR A 63 8.42 -8.03 -3.42
C THR A 63 9.18 -9.30 -3.00
N LYS A 64 8.45 -10.35 -2.63
CA LYS A 64 9.03 -11.61 -2.14
C LYS A 64 9.53 -12.51 -3.26
N LYS A 65 8.67 -12.80 -4.23
CA LYS A 65 8.90 -13.85 -5.24
C LYS A 65 9.79 -13.39 -6.37
N GLU A 66 9.59 -12.16 -6.86
CA GLU A 66 10.35 -11.65 -8.01
C GLU A 66 11.65 -10.97 -7.59
N PHE A 67 11.64 -10.24 -6.48
CA PHE A 67 12.80 -9.48 -6.01
C PHE A 67 13.54 -10.10 -4.83
N GLY A 68 13.02 -11.16 -4.21
CA GLY A 68 13.67 -11.84 -3.08
C GLY A 68 13.80 -10.97 -1.81
N LEU A 69 12.97 -9.93 -1.69
CA LEU A 69 13.02 -8.99 -0.58
C LEU A 69 12.10 -9.45 0.55
N SER A 70 12.47 -9.15 1.80
CA SER A 70 11.79 -9.67 3.00
C SER A 70 10.97 -8.60 3.74
N LYS A 71 10.91 -7.38 3.18
CA LYS A 71 10.22 -6.25 3.80
C LYS A 71 9.60 -5.34 2.75
N ILE A 72 8.40 -4.86 3.03
CA ILE A 72 7.73 -3.82 2.25
C ILE A 72 7.41 -2.63 3.15
N CYS A 73 7.67 -1.42 2.65
CA CYS A 73 7.38 -0.16 3.33
C CYS A 73 6.33 0.64 2.54
N VAL A 74 5.49 1.42 3.21
CA VAL A 74 4.45 2.25 2.59
C VAL A 74 4.57 3.68 3.08
N ILE A 75 4.59 4.63 2.15
CA ILE A 75 4.40 6.04 2.46
C ILE A 75 2.94 6.25 2.83
N SER A 76 2.67 6.60 4.08
CA SER A 76 1.29 6.72 4.59
C SER A 76 1.12 7.99 5.43
N GLY A 77 0.18 8.84 5.01
CA GLY A 77 -0.27 9.96 5.81
C GLY A 77 -0.92 9.49 7.11
N PRO A 78 -0.85 10.26 8.22
CA PRO A 78 -1.34 9.83 9.54
C PRO A 78 -2.77 9.27 9.53
N GLY A 79 -3.70 9.87 8.78
CA GLY A 79 -5.10 9.44 8.68
C GLY A 79 -5.30 8.09 7.97
N ALA A 80 -4.36 7.67 7.13
CA ALA A 80 -4.45 6.39 6.41
C ALA A 80 -3.78 5.23 7.17
N ARG A 81 -2.98 5.49 8.21
CA ARG A 81 -2.22 4.45 8.94
C ARG A 81 -3.12 3.37 9.53
N GLY A 82 -4.33 3.72 9.97
CA GLY A 82 -5.31 2.76 10.48
C GLY A 82 -5.72 1.71 9.46
N TYR A 83 -5.77 2.05 8.17
CA TYR A 83 -6.02 1.10 7.10
C TYR A 83 -4.91 0.06 7.01
N TYR A 84 -3.64 0.49 6.99
CA TYR A 84 -2.50 -0.43 6.89
C TYR A 84 -2.34 -1.31 8.14
N ARG A 85 -2.63 -0.79 9.34
CA ARG A 85 -2.60 -1.58 10.58
C ARG A 85 -3.54 -2.77 10.54
N LYS A 86 -4.75 -2.60 9.99
CA LYS A 86 -5.72 -3.70 9.80
C LYS A 86 -5.20 -4.82 8.89
N HIS A 87 -4.19 -4.53 8.06
CA HIS A 87 -3.56 -5.47 7.14
C HIS A 87 -2.16 -5.93 7.61
N GLY A 88 -1.86 -5.79 8.90
CA GLY A 88 -0.63 -6.32 9.52
C GLY A 88 0.61 -5.43 9.37
N TYR A 89 0.47 -4.19 8.89
CA TYR A 89 1.57 -3.24 8.85
C TYR A 89 1.75 -2.54 10.20
N LEU A 90 3.00 -2.36 10.60
CA LEU A 90 3.39 -1.65 11.82
C LEU A 90 4.08 -0.34 11.47
N LEU A 91 3.99 0.65 12.37
CA LEU A 91 4.69 1.92 12.18
C LEU A 91 6.20 1.70 12.30
N ASN A 92 6.97 2.16 11.32
CA ASN A 92 8.43 2.13 11.30
C ASN A 92 8.97 3.47 10.77
N GLY A 93 9.37 4.36 11.68
CA GLY A 93 9.69 5.74 11.35
C GLY A 93 8.49 6.46 10.70
N PRO A 94 8.66 7.10 9.53
CA PRO A 94 7.55 7.74 8.82
C PRO A 94 6.72 6.77 7.98
N TYR A 95 7.11 5.50 7.88
CA TYR A 95 6.50 4.50 7.01
C TYR A 95 5.60 3.53 7.79
N MET A 96 4.67 2.91 7.08
CA MET A 96 4.04 1.66 7.54
C MET A 96 4.80 0.49 6.91
N ALA A 97 5.25 -0.49 7.70
CA ALA A 97 6.09 -1.58 7.21
C ALA A 97 5.56 -2.95 7.62
N LYS A 98 5.82 -3.95 6.78
CA LYS A 98 5.46 -5.35 7.00
C LYS A 98 6.58 -6.26 6.50
N LYS A 99 6.82 -7.36 7.20
CA LYS A 99 7.68 -8.45 6.72
C LYS A 99 6.86 -9.33 5.77
N VAL A 100 7.43 -9.68 4.63
CA VAL A 100 6.77 -10.47 3.55
C VAL A 100 7.51 -11.77 3.29
#